data_AF-A0A3E2NTB1-F1
#
_entry.id   AF-A0A3E2NTB1-F1
#
_cell.length_a   1.000
_cell.length_b   1.000
_cell.length_c   1.000
_cell.angle_alpha   90.00
_cell.angle_beta   90.00
_cell.angle_gamma   90.00
#
_symmetry.space_group_name_H-M   'P 1'
#
loop_
_entity.id
_entity.type
_entity.pdbx_description
1 polymer ?
#
loop_
_entity_poly.entity_id
_entity_poly.type
_entity_poly.pdbx_seq_one_letter_code
_entity_poly.pdbx_strand_id
1 'polypeptide(L)'
;MKGAISVINQADLNETSIDKKESGAILIIGSCITNGKNLLYLSRFFRNYEEIRLVYFVGINRVSDIFKNKELKTNIKYGLYGPENSSFVEIETISCDNANLETPWKVELQFLKRTQAGLDEPSEFIESRIETIKSFSNINYKGGSDKIFYPSLSNSELEIRKNSAFFKDNSYYGNICQSDVYFTIACVLNNMRNNSKDGLCQTTFVKNLLDPFVFSRFNDGIIQASILRAAKNEELNYSISQSHSFEILSLIGTFIKHINEYQGEATIEFLHALAIGKLRLNKSHYLLLKDQLEKIGDERLSFTRRRLT
;
A
#
# COMPACT_ATOMS: atom_id res chain seq x y z
N MET A 1 31.25 -7.79 38.92
CA MET A 1 30.94 -8.91 38.01
C MET A 1 30.37 -8.33 36.73
N LYS A 2 30.93 -8.63 35.56
CA LYS A 2 30.27 -8.32 34.28
C LYS A 2 29.01 -9.20 34.24
N GLY A 3 27.84 -8.63 34.51
CA GLY A 3 26.57 -9.34 34.39
C GLY A 3 26.45 -9.87 32.97
N ALA A 4 26.38 -11.18 32.81
CA ALA A 4 26.12 -11.77 31.51
C ALA A 4 24.71 -11.38 31.09
N ILE A 5 24.57 -10.72 29.93
CA ILE A 5 23.26 -10.38 29.38
C ILE A 5 22.67 -11.68 28.82
N SER A 6 21.53 -12.10 29.36
CA SER A 6 20.76 -13.22 28.81
C SER A 6 19.90 -12.72 27.65
N VAL A 7 19.94 -13.44 26.52
CA VAL A 7 19.11 -13.15 25.34
C VAL A 7 18.17 -14.32 25.13
N ILE A 8 16.87 -14.04 25.20
CA ILE A 8 15.81 -15.05 25.09
C ILE A 8 14.90 -14.66 23.94
N ASN A 9 14.63 -15.61 23.03
CA ASN A 9 13.60 -15.41 22.02
C ASN A 9 12.22 -15.44 22.70
N GLN A 10 11.32 -14.53 22.32
CA GLN A 10 9.97 -14.50 22.88
C GLN A 10 9.24 -15.85 22.77
N ALA A 11 9.48 -16.62 21.71
CA ALA A 11 8.86 -17.94 21.53
C ALA A 11 9.33 -18.99 22.55
N ASP A 12 10.52 -18.82 23.11
CA ASP A 12 11.13 -19.74 24.07
C ASP A 12 10.90 -19.30 25.53
N LEU A 13 10.30 -18.12 25.74
CA LEU A 13 10.05 -17.56 27.06
C LEU A 13 8.99 -18.37 27.82
N ASN A 14 9.35 -18.82 29.02
CA ASN A 14 8.47 -19.55 29.93
C ASN A 14 8.60 -19.02 31.37
N GLU A 15 7.68 -19.40 32.27
CA GLU A 15 7.66 -18.92 33.66
C GLU A 15 8.91 -19.29 34.47
N THR A 16 9.66 -20.31 34.05
CA THR A 16 10.90 -20.73 34.70
C THR A 16 12.13 -20.01 34.16
N SER A 17 11.98 -19.18 33.13
CA SER A 17 13.10 -18.51 32.46
C SER A 17 13.71 -17.39 33.31
N ILE A 18 12.91 -16.77 34.18
CA ILE A 18 13.30 -15.63 35.02
C ILE A 18 12.63 -15.81 36.38
N ASP A 19 13.38 -15.73 37.48
CA ASP A 19 12.80 -15.77 38.83
C ASP A 19 12.02 -14.47 39.09
N LYS A 20 10.83 -14.59 39.69
CA LYS A 20 9.97 -13.46 40.07
C LYS A 20 10.62 -12.52 41.09
N LYS A 21 11.62 -13.02 41.82
CA LYS A 21 12.40 -12.24 42.79
C LYS A 21 13.59 -11.51 42.18
N GLU A 22 13.88 -11.71 40.89
CA GLU A 22 14.96 -10.95 40.26
C GLU A 22 14.61 -9.46 40.18
N SER A 23 15.63 -8.65 40.45
CA SER A 23 15.56 -7.19 40.40
C SER A 23 16.35 -6.70 39.20
N GLY A 24 15.77 -5.81 38.39
CA GLY A 24 16.50 -5.25 37.25
C GLY A 24 15.62 -4.71 36.13
N ALA A 25 16.15 -4.77 34.90
CA ALA A 25 15.47 -4.30 33.72
C ALA A 25 15.48 -5.35 32.61
N ILE A 26 14.34 -5.52 31.94
CA ILE A 26 14.22 -6.36 30.75
C ILE A 26 14.08 -5.45 29.54
N LEU A 27 14.99 -5.61 28.58
CA LEU A 27 14.94 -4.95 27.28
C LEU A 27 14.19 -5.84 26.28
N ILE A 28 12.98 -5.42 25.90
CA ILE A 28 12.15 -6.08 24.89
C ILE A 28 12.47 -5.46 23.53
N ILE A 29 13.12 -6.22 22.66
CA ILE A 29 13.54 -5.75 21.33
C ILE A 29 12.59 -6.29 20.26
N GLY A 30 11.95 -5.40 19.51
CA GLY A 30 11.15 -5.72 18.33
C GLY A 30 11.76 -5.10 17.08
N SER A 31 12.19 -5.90 16.11
CA SER A 31 12.74 -5.35 14.84
C SER A 31 11.66 -4.59 14.04
N CYS A 32 10.49 -5.21 13.88
CA CYS A 32 9.32 -4.60 13.26
C CYS A 32 8.04 -5.06 13.97
N ILE A 33 7.14 -4.15 14.30
CA ILE A 33 5.82 -4.45 14.88
C ILE A 33 4.69 -3.88 14.02
N THR A 34 3.52 -4.52 14.04
CA THR A 34 2.34 -4.09 13.26
C THR A 34 1.10 -3.84 14.11
N ASN A 35 0.81 -4.70 15.09
CA ASN A 35 -0.38 -4.60 15.95
C ASN A 35 -0.06 -4.63 17.46
N GLY A 36 1.20 -4.86 17.83
CA GLY A 36 1.65 -4.87 19.22
C GLY A 36 1.12 -6.01 20.10
N LYS A 37 0.46 -7.04 19.54
CA LYS A 37 -0.11 -8.16 20.32
C LYS A 37 0.94 -8.87 21.17
N ASN A 38 2.12 -9.14 20.61
CA ASN A 38 3.21 -9.79 21.36
C ASN A 38 3.75 -8.88 22.47
N LEU A 39 3.76 -7.55 22.27
CA LEU A 39 4.17 -6.61 23.31
C LEU A 39 3.17 -6.56 24.46
N LEU A 40 1.87 -6.58 24.15
CA LEU A 40 0.81 -6.70 25.17
C LEU A 40 0.88 -8.03 25.91
N TYR A 41 1.22 -9.12 25.22
CA TYR A 41 1.46 -10.41 25.85
C TYR A 41 2.62 -10.34 26.85
N LEU A 42 3.76 -9.77 26.46
CA LEU A 42 4.92 -9.60 27.34
C LEU A 42 4.62 -8.69 28.54
N SER A 43 3.90 -7.59 28.31
CA SER A 43 3.41 -6.71 29.38
C SER A 43 2.57 -7.48 30.42
N ARG A 44 1.71 -8.39 29.97
CA ARG A 44 0.92 -9.26 30.87
C ARG A 44 1.76 -10.33 31.55
N PHE A 45 2.68 -10.96 30.83
CA PHE A 45 3.58 -12.00 31.35
C PHE A 45 4.39 -11.48 32.54
N PHE A 46 4.94 -10.27 32.41
CA PHE A 46 5.77 -9.66 33.45
C PHE A 46 4.99 -8.92 34.54
N ARG A 47 3.65 -8.93 34.52
CA ARG A 47 2.82 -8.18 35.49
C ARG A 47 3.08 -8.58 36.95
N ASN A 48 3.48 -9.83 37.19
CA ASN A 48 3.73 -10.36 38.54
C ASN A 48 5.20 -10.24 38.98
N TYR A 49 6.03 -9.48 38.26
CA TYR A 49 7.44 -9.25 38.61
C TYR A 49 7.55 -7.83 39.18
N GLU A 50 7.63 -7.72 40.51
CA GLU A 50 7.52 -6.43 41.21
C GLU A 50 8.78 -5.57 41.04
N GLU A 51 9.96 -6.19 40.97
CA GLU A 51 11.25 -5.50 40.92
C GLU A 51 11.85 -5.41 39.49
N ILE A 52 11.08 -5.76 38.47
CA ILE A 52 11.52 -5.70 37.07
C ILE A 52 10.90 -4.51 36.36
N ARG A 53 11.75 -3.69 35.74
CA ARG A 53 11.32 -2.62 34.83
C ARG A 53 11.38 -3.07 33.37
N LEU A 54 10.30 -2.85 32.63
CA LEU A 54 10.25 -3.16 31.20
C LEU A 54 10.67 -1.95 30.37
N VAL A 55 11.56 -2.19 29.42
CA VAL A 55 11.99 -1.23 28.39
C VAL A 55 11.71 -1.82 27.02
N TYR A 56 10.83 -1.19 26.27
CA TYR A 56 10.50 -1.60 24.91
C TYR A 56 11.34 -0.79 23.92
N PHE A 57 12.07 -1.49 23.07
CA PHE A 57 12.86 -0.92 21.99
C PHE A 57 12.40 -1.50 20.65
N VAL A 58 11.78 -0.65 19.84
CA VAL A 58 11.18 -1.04 18.56
C VAL A 58 11.95 -0.35 17.44
N GLY A 59 12.47 -1.15 16.50
CA GLY A 59 13.10 -0.60 15.29
C GLY A 59 12.07 0.11 14.43
N ILE A 60 11.18 -0.66 13.80
CA ILE A 60 10.14 -0.13 12.91
C ILE A 60 8.76 -0.40 13.52
N ASN A 61 7.99 0.65 13.78
CA ASN A 61 6.58 0.53 14.12
C ASN A 61 5.71 0.81 12.88
N ARG A 62 5.10 -0.24 12.33
CA ARG A 62 4.12 -0.12 11.25
C ARG A 62 2.72 0.11 11.82
N VAL A 63 2.16 1.27 11.53
CA VAL A 63 0.91 1.74 12.12
C VAL A 63 -0.15 1.90 11.05
N SER A 64 -1.18 1.06 11.09
CA SER A 64 -2.35 1.24 10.22
C SER A 64 -3.29 2.32 10.75
N ASP A 65 -3.32 2.51 12.07
CA ASP A 65 -4.23 3.41 12.77
C ASP A 65 -3.50 4.08 13.95
N ILE A 66 -3.38 5.40 13.88
CA ILE A 66 -2.63 6.21 14.85
C ILE A 66 -3.29 6.16 16.23
N PHE A 67 -4.62 6.11 16.31
CA PHE A 67 -5.34 6.06 17.58
C PHE A 67 -5.15 4.71 18.27
N LYS A 68 -5.24 3.60 17.53
CA LYS A 68 -4.94 2.27 18.07
C LYS A 68 -3.51 2.14 18.53
N ASN A 69 -2.56 2.75 17.82
CA ASN A 69 -1.16 2.76 18.24
C ASN A 69 -0.95 3.57 19.53
N LYS A 70 -1.64 4.71 19.69
CA LYS A 70 -1.63 5.48 20.94
C LYS A 70 -2.20 4.65 22.10
N GLU A 71 -3.33 3.98 21.89
CA GLU A 71 -3.95 3.10 22.88
C GLU A 71 -3.02 1.94 23.28
N LEU A 72 -2.38 1.30 22.31
CA LEU A 72 -1.36 0.26 22.55
C LEU A 72 -0.24 0.79 23.46
N LYS A 73 0.32 1.95 23.14
CA LYS A 73 1.40 2.56 23.94
C LYS A 73 0.93 2.87 25.35
N THR A 74 -0.26 3.45 25.51
CA THR A 74 -0.84 3.72 26.83
C THR A 74 -0.98 2.42 27.63
N ASN A 75 -1.54 1.37 27.04
CA ASN A 75 -1.72 0.08 27.71
C ASN A 75 -0.40 -0.58 28.13
N ILE A 76 0.67 -0.41 27.36
CA ILE A 76 2.00 -0.97 27.67
C ILE A 76 2.72 -0.17 28.76
N LYS A 77 2.58 1.17 28.74
CA LYS A 77 3.29 2.06 29.66
C LYS A 77 2.57 2.23 31.00
N TYR A 78 1.26 1.98 31.05
CA TYR A 78 0.45 2.14 32.26
C TYR A 78 0.67 0.99 33.26
N GLY A 79 0.92 1.33 34.52
CA GLY A 79 1.07 0.38 35.62
C GLY A 79 0.82 1.02 36.98
N LEU A 80 1.34 0.40 38.05
CA LEU A 80 1.13 0.83 39.43
C LEU A 80 1.56 2.30 39.67
N TYR A 81 2.62 2.73 39.00
CA TYR A 81 3.18 4.08 39.12
C TYR A 81 2.66 5.05 38.03
N GLY A 82 1.54 4.71 37.38
CA GLY A 82 0.89 5.54 36.38
C GLY A 82 1.39 5.31 34.95
N PRO A 83 1.26 6.31 34.05
CA PRO A 83 1.42 6.14 32.60
C PRO A 83 2.87 5.97 32.11
N GLU A 84 3.87 6.07 33.00
CA GLU A 84 5.31 5.97 32.67
C GLU A 84 5.99 4.80 33.42
N ASN A 85 5.21 3.78 33.79
CA ASN A 85 5.69 2.57 34.47
C ASN A 85 6.73 1.81 33.61
N SER A 86 6.53 1.81 32.30
CA SER A 86 7.44 1.21 31.30
C SER A 86 7.92 2.26 30.30
N SER A 87 9.16 2.09 29.78
CA SER A 87 9.69 2.93 28.70
C SER A 87 9.39 2.33 27.34
N PHE A 88 9.02 3.15 26.36
CA PHE A 88 8.73 2.71 24.98
C PHE A 88 9.46 3.62 23.99
N VAL A 89 10.44 3.06 23.29
CA VAL A 89 11.30 3.75 22.33
C VAL A 89 11.10 3.15 20.95
N GLU A 90 10.88 4.01 19.96
CA GLU A 90 10.78 3.65 18.55
C GLU A 90 11.85 4.39 17.77
N ILE A 91 12.55 3.70 16.86
CA ILE A 91 13.46 4.37 15.92
C ILE A 91 12.61 5.04 14.83
N GLU A 92 11.75 4.27 14.15
CA GLU A 92 10.95 4.76 13.03
C GLU A 92 9.49 4.33 13.16
N THR A 93 8.57 5.23 12.80
CA THR A 93 7.14 4.93 12.73
C THR A 93 6.64 5.15 11.30
N ILE A 94 6.15 4.08 10.68
CA ILE A 94 5.66 4.11 9.31
C ILE A 94 4.16 3.88 9.32
N SER A 95 3.42 4.91 8.89
CA SER A 95 1.96 4.81 8.74
C SER A 95 1.62 4.07 7.46
N CYS A 96 1.24 2.80 7.57
CA CYS A 96 0.93 1.96 6.42
C CYS A 96 -0.17 0.96 6.76
N ASP A 97 -0.94 0.58 5.75
CA ASP A 97 -1.96 -0.45 5.93
C ASP A 97 -1.30 -1.80 6.30
N ASN A 98 -2.00 -2.56 7.14
CA ASN A 98 -1.61 -3.89 7.57
C ASN A 98 -2.38 -4.99 6.80
N ALA A 99 -3.18 -4.61 5.78
CA ALA A 99 -3.88 -5.54 4.90
C ALA A 99 -2.89 -6.47 4.16
N ASN A 100 -2.98 -7.77 4.44
CA ASN A 100 -2.09 -8.80 3.88
C ASN A 100 -2.83 -9.89 3.09
N LEU A 101 -4.16 -9.92 3.11
CA LEU A 101 -4.95 -11.02 2.53
C LEU A 101 -5.14 -10.90 1.01
N GLU A 102 -5.31 -9.69 0.50
CA GLU A 102 -5.59 -9.40 -0.91
C GLU A 102 -4.78 -8.19 -1.40
N THR A 103 -3.63 -8.46 -2.01
CA THR A 103 -2.78 -7.41 -2.60
C THR A 103 -3.29 -7.00 -3.99
N PRO A 104 -2.97 -5.79 -4.48
CA PRO A 104 -3.34 -5.38 -5.84
C PRO A 104 -2.87 -6.35 -6.92
N TRP A 105 -1.70 -6.96 -6.74
CA TRP A 105 -1.16 -7.96 -7.67
C TRP A 105 -1.86 -9.31 -7.59
N LYS A 106 -2.40 -9.69 -6.41
CA LYS A 106 -3.23 -10.89 -6.30
C LYS A 106 -4.56 -10.71 -7.04
N VAL A 107 -5.18 -9.53 -6.92
CA VAL A 107 -6.39 -9.16 -7.67
C VAL A 107 -6.10 -9.17 -9.17
N GLU A 108 -5.01 -8.55 -9.59
CA GLU A 108 -4.55 -8.56 -10.98
C GLU A 108 -4.32 -9.97 -11.50
N LEU A 109 -3.58 -10.81 -10.78
CA LEU A 109 -3.31 -12.19 -11.18
C LEU A 109 -4.59 -13.00 -11.37
N GLN A 110 -5.57 -12.84 -10.47
CA GLN A 110 -6.87 -13.50 -10.60
C GLN A 110 -7.64 -12.98 -11.81
N PHE A 111 -7.63 -11.67 -12.03
CA PHE A 111 -8.27 -11.04 -13.18
C PHE A 111 -7.64 -11.54 -14.49
N LEU A 112 -6.32 -11.49 -14.62
CA LEU A 112 -5.60 -11.92 -15.82
C LEU A 112 -5.82 -13.40 -16.13
N LYS A 113 -5.78 -14.29 -15.13
CA LYS A 113 -6.08 -15.72 -15.33
C LYS A 113 -7.49 -15.95 -15.87
N ARG A 114 -8.49 -15.24 -15.33
CA ARG A 114 -9.88 -15.33 -15.80
C ARG A 114 -10.02 -14.78 -17.21
N THR A 115 -9.32 -13.70 -17.53
CA THR A 115 -9.34 -13.10 -18.86
C THR A 115 -8.69 -14.03 -19.88
N GLN A 116 -7.49 -14.56 -19.60
CA GLN A 116 -6.80 -15.51 -20.48
C GLN A 116 -7.64 -16.75 -20.79
N ALA A 117 -8.31 -17.32 -19.77
CA ALA A 117 -9.16 -18.50 -19.95
C ALA A 117 -10.44 -18.24 -20.76
N GLY A 118 -10.84 -16.97 -20.91
CA GLY A 118 -12.00 -16.57 -21.70
C GLY A 118 -11.66 -16.06 -23.10
N LEU A 119 -10.39 -15.99 -23.48
CA LEU A 119 -9.98 -15.65 -24.84
C LEU A 119 -10.03 -16.91 -25.73
N ASP A 120 -10.41 -16.73 -27.00
CA ASP A 120 -10.37 -17.82 -27.99
C ASP A 120 -8.93 -18.22 -28.30
N GLU A 121 -8.04 -17.23 -28.36
CA GLU A 121 -6.59 -17.41 -28.51
C GLU A 121 -5.84 -16.80 -27.31
N PRO A 122 -4.84 -17.50 -26.74
CA PRO A 122 -4.02 -16.98 -25.65
C PRO A 122 -3.31 -15.67 -26.02
N SER A 123 -3.40 -14.66 -25.15
CA SER A 123 -2.63 -13.42 -25.31
C SER A 123 -1.24 -13.56 -24.68
N GLU A 124 -0.18 -13.40 -25.48
CA GLU A 124 1.21 -13.40 -25.01
C GLU A 124 1.46 -12.27 -23.99
N PHE A 125 0.82 -11.11 -24.18
CA PHE A 125 0.92 -9.98 -23.25
C PHE A 125 0.41 -10.33 -21.85
N ILE A 126 -0.74 -11.01 -21.77
CA ILE A 126 -1.32 -11.44 -20.50
C ILE A 126 -0.46 -12.53 -19.85
N GLU A 127 0.02 -13.48 -20.65
CA GLU A 127 0.86 -14.59 -20.17
C GLU A 127 2.17 -14.08 -19.54
N SER A 128 2.89 -13.21 -20.26
CA SER A 128 4.11 -12.56 -19.77
C SER A 128 3.87 -11.77 -18.47
N ARG A 129 2.72 -11.09 -18.37
CA ARG A 129 2.36 -10.37 -17.14
C ARG A 129 2.05 -11.31 -15.98
N ILE A 130 1.37 -12.42 -16.23
CA ILE A 130 1.11 -13.46 -15.22
C ILE A 130 2.42 -14.02 -14.68
N GLU A 131 3.39 -14.31 -15.56
CA GLU A 131 4.72 -14.79 -15.17
C GLU A 131 5.48 -13.77 -14.31
N THR A 132 5.45 -12.50 -14.72
CA THR A 132 6.03 -11.40 -13.96
C THR A 132 5.47 -11.36 -12.53
N ILE A 133 4.15 -11.42 -12.36
CA ILE A 133 3.53 -11.39 -11.02
C ILE A 133 3.85 -12.65 -10.21
N LYS A 134 3.88 -13.83 -10.84
CA LYS A 134 4.26 -15.08 -10.17
C LYS A 134 5.69 -15.01 -9.64
N SER A 135 6.60 -14.32 -10.34
CA SER A 135 7.99 -14.16 -9.92
C SER A 135 8.13 -13.45 -8.56
N PHE A 136 7.16 -12.62 -8.17
CA PHE A 136 7.19 -11.91 -6.87
C PHE A 136 7.08 -12.86 -5.67
N SER A 137 6.62 -14.10 -5.88
CA SER A 137 6.56 -15.13 -4.83
C SER A 137 7.88 -15.90 -4.67
N ASN A 138 8.95 -15.50 -5.37
CA ASN A 138 10.26 -16.13 -5.27
C ASN A 138 10.84 -16.01 -3.85
N ILE A 139 11.34 -17.12 -3.31
CA ILE A 139 11.84 -17.23 -1.94
C ILE A 139 13.07 -16.35 -1.66
N ASN A 140 13.86 -16.05 -2.70
CA ASN A 140 15.10 -15.28 -2.60
C ASN A 140 14.85 -13.76 -2.56
N TYR A 141 13.86 -13.28 -3.30
CA TYR A 141 13.60 -11.84 -3.47
C TYR A 141 12.34 -11.33 -2.77
N LYS A 142 11.41 -12.24 -2.38
CA LYS A 142 10.18 -11.98 -1.57
C LYS A 142 9.50 -10.63 -1.89
N GLY A 143 9.03 -10.48 -3.12
CA GLY A 143 8.37 -9.27 -3.62
C GLY A 143 8.87 -8.89 -5.01
N GLY A 144 8.33 -7.80 -5.56
CA GLY A 144 8.85 -7.14 -6.76
C GLY A 144 9.34 -5.74 -6.40
N SER A 145 10.57 -5.39 -6.78
CA SER A 145 11.08 -4.02 -6.70
C SER A 145 10.57 -3.18 -7.87
N ASP A 146 10.68 -3.76 -9.07
CA ASP A 146 10.35 -3.16 -10.35
C ASP A 146 9.42 -4.08 -11.16
N LYS A 147 8.91 -3.58 -12.28
CA LYS A 147 7.85 -4.23 -13.08
C LYS A 147 6.60 -4.55 -12.27
N ILE A 148 6.35 -3.85 -11.16
CA ILE A 148 5.15 -4.04 -10.35
C ILE A 148 3.93 -3.40 -11.03
N PHE A 149 4.12 -2.44 -11.92
CA PHE A 149 3.07 -1.85 -12.76
C PHE A 149 3.10 -2.39 -14.19
N TYR A 150 2.03 -2.16 -14.95
CA TYR A 150 2.04 -2.36 -16.39
C TYR A 150 3.04 -1.39 -17.06
N PRO A 151 3.77 -1.84 -18.09
CA PRO A 151 4.59 -0.94 -18.88
C PRO A 151 3.72 -0.03 -19.75
N SER A 152 4.33 1.01 -20.34
CA SER A 152 3.68 1.81 -21.37
C SER A 152 3.42 0.99 -22.64
N LEU A 153 2.64 1.53 -23.60
CA LEU A 153 2.50 0.88 -24.92
C LEU A 153 3.80 0.85 -25.73
N SER A 154 4.81 1.63 -25.35
CA SER A 154 6.16 1.53 -25.92
C SER A 154 7.01 0.45 -25.24
N ASN A 155 6.42 -0.35 -24.33
CA ASN A 155 7.07 -1.34 -23.47
C ASN A 155 8.13 -0.75 -22.51
N SER A 156 8.08 0.56 -22.25
CA SER A 156 8.93 1.20 -21.26
C SER A 156 8.36 1.00 -19.86
N GLU A 157 9.22 0.72 -18.88
CA GLU A 157 8.83 0.70 -17.47
C GLU A 157 8.47 2.10 -16.98
N LEU A 158 7.50 2.17 -16.07
CA LEU A 158 7.14 3.42 -15.42
C LEU A 158 8.26 3.79 -14.45
N GLU A 159 8.80 4.99 -14.63
CA GLU A 159 9.82 5.57 -13.77
C GLU A 159 9.31 6.90 -13.23
N ILE A 160 9.85 7.33 -12.09
CA ILE A 160 9.67 8.71 -11.64
C ILE A 160 10.40 9.62 -12.62
N ARG A 161 10.19 10.95 -12.63
CA ARG A 161 11.02 11.90 -13.41
C ARG A 161 12.00 12.69 -12.56
N LYS A 162 13.13 13.10 -13.18
CA LYS A 162 14.26 13.77 -12.49
C LYS A 162 13.84 15.02 -11.72
N ASN A 163 12.83 15.74 -12.21
CA ASN A 163 12.31 16.96 -11.59
C ASN A 163 10.99 16.72 -10.85
N SER A 164 10.70 15.47 -10.47
CA SER A 164 9.49 15.17 -9.70
C SER A 164 9.58 15.82 -8.32
N ALA A 165 8.52 16.51 -7.91
CA ALA A 165 8.42 17.16 -6.60
C ALA A 165 8.32 16.15 -5.42
N PHE A 166 8.37 14.86 -5.72
CA PHE A 166 8.19 13.78 -4.77
C PHE A 166 9.36 13.64 -3.78
N PHE A 167 10.59 13.98 -4.20
CA PHE A 167 11.78 13.88 -3.38
C PHE A 167 12.39 15.25 -3.12
N LYS A 168 12.93 15.44 -1.91
CA LYS A 168 13.64 16.68 -1.52
C LYS A 168 15.00 16.83 -2.22
N ASP A 169 15.59 15.72 -2.66
CA ASP A 169 16.89 15.67 -3.33
C ASP A 169 16.78 14.86 -4.62
N ASN A 170 17.12 15.51 -5.74
CA ASN A 170 17.10 14.91 -7.07
C ASN A 170 18.29 13.97 -7.32
N SER A 171 19.27 13.90 -6.41
CA SER A 171 20.38 12.94 -6.48
C SER A 171 19.91 11.49 -6.36
N TYR A 172 18.77 11.27 -5.69
CA TYR A 172 18.23 9.95 -5.38
C TYR A 172 17.44 9.33 -6.54
N TYR A 173 17.07 10.14 -7.54
CA TYR A 173 16.23 9.79 -8.69
C TYR A 173 16.53 8.42 -9.34
N GLY A 174 17.81 8.11 -9.56
CA GLY A 174 18.24 6.90 -10.27
C GLY A 174 18.30 5.63 -9.43
N ASN A 175 18.10 5.74 -8.11
CA ASN A 175 18.18 4.60 -7.18
C ASN A 175 16.81 4.18 -6.65
N ILE A 176 15.73 4.77 -7.15
CA ILE A 176 14.37 4.53 -6.70
C ILE A 176 13.74 3.44 -7.57
N CYS A 177 13.27 2.38 -6.93
CA CYS A 177 12.49 1.35 -7.62
C CYS A 177 11.00 1.67 -7.59
N GLN A 178 10.21 0.98 -8.41
CA GLN A 178 8.75 1.17 -8.43
C GLN A 178 8.11 0.92 -7.06
N SER A 179 8.64 -0.05 -6.30
CA SER A 179 8.09 -0.42 -5.00
C SER A 179 8.30 0.67 -3.93
N ASP A 180 9.36 1.48 -4.04
CA ASP A 180 9.60 2.61 -3.13
C ASP A 180 8.52 3.69 -3.30
N VAL A 181 8.22 4.02 -4.56
CA VAL A 181 7.16 5.00 -4.89
C VAL A 181 5.80 4.46 -4.46
N TYR A 182 5.49 3.20 -4.79
CA TYR A 182 4.27 2.55 -4.35
C TYR A 182 4.10 2.58 -2.83
N PHE A 183 5.14 2.17 -2.10
CA PHE A 183 5.11 2.10 -0.65
C PHE A 183 4.90 3.49 -0.04
N THR A 184 5.59 4.50 -0.56
CA THR A 184 5.45 5.88 -0.11
C THR A 184 4.03 6.41 -0.35
N ILE A 185 3.47 6.20 -1.55
CA ILE A 185 2.09 6.59 -1.86
C ILE A 185 1.09 5.83 -0.98
N ALA A 186 1.29 4.54 -0.75
CA ALA A 186 0.45 3.76 0.14
C ALA A 186 0.46 4.32 1.58
N CYS A 187 1.61 4.78 2.06
CA CYS A 187 1.73 5.44 3.36
C CYS A 187 1.01 6.79 3.39
N VAL A 188 1.14 7.60 2.34
CA VAL A 188 0.43 8.88 2.20
C VAL A 188 -1.09 8.66 2.24
N LEU A 189 -1.61 7.71 1.44
CA LEU A 189 -3.04 7.39 1.46
C LEU A 189 -3.49 6.83 2.81
N ASN A 190 -2.66 6.02 3.48
CA ASN A 190 -2.97 5.55 4.83
C ASN A 190 -3.07 6.70 5.84
N ASN A 191 -2.17 7.68 5.77
CA ASN A 191 -2.26 8.90 6.56
C ASN A 191 -3.55 9.68 6.27
N MET A 192 -3.93 9.84 5.00
CA MET A 192 -5.18 10.50 4.63
C MET A 192 -6.40 9.76 5.19
N ARG A 193 -6.42 8.43 5.17
CA ARG A 193 -7.53 7.62 5.73
C ARG A 193 -7.71 7.81 7.24
N ASN A 194 -6.63 8.15 7.94
CA ASN A 194 -6.63 8.42 9.38
C ASN A 194 -6.88 9.90 9.72
N ASN A 195 -7.06 10.76 8.71
CA ASN A 195 -7.37 12.18 8.90
C ASN A 195 -8.86 12.44 8.64
N SER A 196 -9.57 12.87 9.68
CA SER A 196 -11.02 13.11 9.63
C SER A 196 -11.41 14.52 9.18
N LYS A 197 -10.45 15.46 9.03
CA LYS A 197 -10.74 16.85 8.66
C LYS A 197 -10.72 17.06 7.15
N ASP A 198 -9.63 16.67 6.51
CA ASP A 198 -9.31 16.90 5.10
C ASP A 198 -8.67 15.65 4.45
N GLY A 199 -9.09 14.46 4.92
CA GLY A 199 -8.55 13.17 4.48
C GLY A 199 -9.54 12.27 3.75
N LEU A 200 -9.17 11.00 3.64
CA LEU A 200 -9.93 9.91 3.01
C LEU A 200 -10.70 9.07 4.03
N CYS A 201 -10.93 9.60 5.23
CA CYS A 201 -11.69 8.93 6.27
C CYS A 201 -13.12 8.65 5.79
N GLN A 202 -13.54 7.39 5.76
CA GLN A 202 -14.89 7.00 5.31
C GLN A 202 -15.83 6.87 6.50
N THR A 203 -17.08 7.30 6.34
CA THR A 203 -18.15 7.03 7.31
C THR A 203 -19.38 6.43 6.61
N THR A 204 -20.42 6.13 7.39
CA THR A 204 -21.71 5.69 6.84
C THR A 204 -22.38 6.78 6.00
N PHE A 205 -22.21 8.06 6.38
CA PHE A 205 -22.90 9.19 5.77
C PHE A 205 -22.03 9.99 4.80
N VAL A 206 -20.71 9.93 4.96
CA VAL A 206 -19.76 10.70 4.16
C VAL A 206 -18.85 9.75 3.40
N LYS A 207 -18.83 9.92 2.08
CA LYS A 207 -17.92 9.21 1.17
C LYS A 207 -16.89 10.20 0.64
N ASN A 208 -15.64 10.00 1.02
CA ASN A 208 -14.53 10.83 0.58
C ASN A 208 -13.85 10.17 -0.63
N LEU A 209 -13.71 10.91 -1.72
CA LEU A 209 -13.06 10.45 -2.94
C LEU A 209 -11.70 11.12 -3.07
N LEU A 210 -10.78 10.46 -3.75
CA LEU A 210 -9.60 11.14 -4.29
C LEU A 210 -10.05 12.13 -5.35
N ASP A 211 -9.61 13.37 -5.27
CA ASP A 211 -9.91 14.38 -6.29
C ASP A 211 -9.28 13.97 -7.64
N PRO A 212 -10.04 13.96 -8.76
CA PRO A 212 -9.48 13.68 -10.10
C PRO A 212 -8.24 14.52 -10.45
N PHE A 213 -8.17 15.75 -9.93
CA PHE A 213 -7.04 16.66 -10.12
C PHE A 213 -5.70 16.09 -9.64
N VAL A 214 -5.72 15.13 -8.71
CA VAL A 214 -4.49 14.46 -8.26
C VAL A 214 -3.77 13.77 -9.44
N PHE A 215 -4.52 13.19 -10.39
CA PHE A 215 -3.94 12.52 -11.54
C PHE A 215 -3.41 13.48 -12.62
N SER A 216 -3.92 14.71 -12.70
CA SER A 216 -3.36 15.73 -13.60
C SER A 216 -2.18 16.47 -12.96
N ARG A 217 -2.18 16.64 -11.64
CA ARG A 217 -1.10 17.27 -10.89
C ARG A 217 0.17 16.43 -10.89
N PHE A 218 0.03 15.11 -10.73
CA PHE A 218 1.16 14.16 -10.79
C PHE A 218 1.14 13.47 -12.15
N ASN A 219 1.89 14.02 -13.10
CA ASN A 219 1.98 13.51 -14.47
C ASN A 219 2.96 12.33 -14.62
N ASP A 220 3.72 11.99 -13.57
CA ASP A 220 4.54 10.78 -13.53
C ASP A 220 3.63 9.54 -13.52
N GLY A 221 3.71 8.68 -14.55
CA GLY A 221 2.86 7.50 -14.65
C GLY A 221 3.03 6.52 -13.48
N ILE A 222 4.25 6.43 -12.93
CA ILE A 222 4.54 5.63 -11.73
C ILE A 222 3.74 6.11 -10.50
N ILE A 223 3.53 7.42 -10.35
CA ILE A 223 2.76 8.00 -9.22
C ILE A 223 1.28 7.71 -9.45
N GLN A 224 0.78 7.95 -10.67
CA GLN A 224 -0.61 7.64 -11.04
C GLN A 224 -0.92 6.16 -10.81
N ALA A 225 -0.06 5.26 -11.29
CA ALA A 225 -0.16 3.82 -11.09
C ALA A 225 -0.13 3.45 -9.60
N SER A 226 0.79 4.05 -8.83
CA SER A 226 0.88 3.85 -7.39
C SER A 226 -0.41 4.24 -6.67
N ILE A 227 -1.01 5.37 -7.02
CA ILE A 227 -2.29 5.83 -6.45
C ILE A 227 -3.40 4.84 -6.81
N LEU A 228 -3.53 4.46 -8.08
CA LEU A 228 -4.54 3.50 -8.54
C LEU A 228 -4.42 2.16 -7.82
N ARG A 229 -3.20 1.66 -7.59
CA ARG A 229 -2.96 0.39 -6.90
C ARG A 229 -3.14 0.50 -5.38
N ALA A 230 -2.78 1.62 -4.76
CA ALA A 230 -2.85 1.79 -3.30
C ALA A 230 -4.21 2.28 -2.77
N ALA A 231 -5.04 2.91 -3.60
CA ALA A 231 -6.36 3.39 -3.21
C ALA A 231 -7.32 2.24 -2.84
N LYS A 232 -8.36 2.52 -2.04
CA LYS A 232 -9.49 1.62 -1.80
C LYS A 232 -10.57 1.81 -2.88
N ASN A 233 -11.39 0.80 -3.12
CA ASN A 233 -12.46 0.85 -4.13
C ASN A 233 -13.49 1.98 -3.90
N GLU A 234 -13.65 2.40 -2.66
CA GLU A 234 -14.54 3.50 -2.27
C GLU A 234 -13.94 4.87 -2.61
N GLU A 235 -12.61 4.99 -2.56
CA GLU A 235 -11.87 6.24 -2.79
C GLU A 235 -11.80 6.62 -4.28
N LEU A 236 -12.04 5.67 -5.17
CA LEU A 236 -12.05 5.83 -6.64
C LEU A 236 -13.44 5.60 -7.24
N ASN A 237 -14.49 5.67 -6.42
CA ASN A 237 -15.86 5.48 -6.86
C ASN A 237 -16.47 6.78 -7.42
N TYR A 238 -16.03 7.21 -8.59
CA TYR A 238 -16.54 8.44 -9.21
C TYR A 238 -17.97 8.30 -9.75
N SER A 239 -18.55 7.10 -9.79
CA SER A 239 -19.93 6.91 -10.26
C SER A 239 -20.97 7.68 -9.43
N ILE A 240 -20.63 8.12 -8.22
CA ILE A 240 -21.50 8.89 -7.32
C ILE A 240 -21.51 10.40 -7.63
N SER A 241 -20.61 10.90 -8.49
CA SER A 241 -20.52 12.30 -8.87
C SER A 241 -20.36 12.44 -10.39
N GLN A 242 -21.36 13.04 -11.06
CA GLN A 242 -21.30 13.24 -12.50
C GLN A 242 -20.10 14.10 -12.91
N SER A 243 -19.80 15.16 -12.14
CA SER A 243 -18.66 16.07 -12.42
C SER A 243 -17.33 15.33 -12.33
N HIS A 244 -17.04 14.71 -11.18
CA HIS A 244 -15.76 14.01 -11.00
C HIS A 244 -15.60 12.83 -11.96
N SER A 245 -16.69 12.13 -12.28
CA SER A 245 -16.65 11.08 -13.28
C SER A 245 -16.31 11.62 -14.68
N PHE A 246 -16.81 12.79 -15.05
CA PHE A 246 -16.49 13.43 -16.33
C PHE A 246 -15.05 13.92 -16.38
N GLU A 247 -14.53 14.43 -15.27
CA GLU A 247 -13.12 14.85 -15.14
C GLU A 247 -12.18 13.66 -15.34
N ILE A 248 -12.43 12.52 -14.70
CA ILE A 248 -11.66 11.29 -14.91
C ILE A 248 -11.79 10.79 -16.35
N LEU A 249 -12.99 10.80 -16.94
CA LEU A 249 -13.17 10.44 -18.35
C LEU A 249 -12.31 11.33 -19.26
N SER A 250 -12.31 12.65 -19.03
CA SER A 250 -11.53 13.61 -19.82
C SER A 250 -10.02 13.38 -19.67
N LEU A 251 -9.55 13.06 -18.46
CA LEU A 251 -8.16 12.68 -18.21
C LEU A 251 -7.78 11.41 -18.96
N ILE A 252 -8.58 10.35 -18.85
CA ILE A 252 -8.32 9.09 -19.56
C ILE A 252 -8.35 9.30 -21.08
N GLY A 253 -9.29 10.09 -21.59
CA GLY A 253 -9.34 10.45 -23.01
C GLY A 253 -8.07 11.18 -23.48
N THR A 254 -7.50 12.03 -22.63
CA THR A 254 -6.22 12.70 -22.91
C THR A 254 -5.06 11.70 -22.92
N PHE A 255 -4.99 10.79 -21.95
CA PHE A 255 -3.96 9.75 -21.90
C PHE A 255 -4.03 8.81 -23.11
N ILE A 256 -5.24 8.44 -23.53
CA ILE A 256 -5.50 7.67 -24.75
C ILE A 256 -5.02 8.42 -26.00
N LYS A 257 -5.28 9.73 -26.11
CA LYS A 257 -4.84 10.52 -27.25
C LYS A 257 -3.31 10.57 -27.35
N HIS A 258 -2.63 10.58 -26.22
CA HIS A 258 -1.17 10.67 -26.09
C HIS A 258 -0.55 9.34 -25.64
N ILE A 259 -1.14 8.20 -26.02
CA ILE A 259 -0.79 6.88 -25.48
C ILE A 259 0.64 6.40 -25.82
N ASN A 260 1.20 6.92 -26.91
CA ASN A 260 2.59 6.67 -27.34
C ASN A 260 3.57 7.72 -26.81
N GLU A 261 3.09 8.69 -26.03
CA GLU A 261 3.88 9.75 -25.42
C GLU A 261 3.94 9.56 -23.90
N TYR A 262 4.80 10.34 -23.24
CA TYR A 262 4.95 10.30 -21.79
C TYR A 262 3.62 10.54 -21.05
N GLN A 263 2.73 11.38 -21.59
CA GLN A 263 1.46 11.74 -20.95
C GLN A 263 0.51 10.54 -20.83
N GLY A 264 0.62 9.57 -21.74
CA GLY A 264 -0.25 8.40 -21.79
C GLY A 264 0.37 7.13 -21.19
N GLU A 265 1.54 7.19 -20.56
CA GLU A 265 2.29 6.00 -20.17
C GLU A 265 1.56 5.09 -19.17
N ALA A 266 0.73 5.66 -18.28
CA ALA A 266 -0.07 4.92 -17.30
C ALA A 266 -1.44 4.46 -17.83
N THR A 267 -1.73 4.59 -19.13
CA THR A 267 -3.06 4.28 -19.69
C THR A 267 -3.53 2.86 -19.35
N ILE A 268 -2.63 1.86 -19.42
CA ILE A 268 -2.98 0.47 -19.10
C ILE A 268 -3.38 0.32 -17.62
N GLU A 269 -2.76 1.07 -16.71
CA GLU A 269 -3.09 1.07 -15.28
C GLU A 269 -4.50 1.63 -15.03
N PHE A 270 -4.88 2.72 -15.70
CA PHE A 270 -6.24 3.27 -15.63
C PHE A 270 -7.27 2.29 -16.17
N LEU A 271 -7.01 1.70 -17.34
CA LEU A 271 -7.92 0.73 -17.96
C LEU A 271 -8.03 -0.55 -17.12
N HIS A 272 -6.94 -1.01 -16.53
CA HIS A 272 -6.94 -2.12 -15.58
C HIS A 272 -7.81 -1.80 -14.36
N ALA A 273 -7.62 -0.62 -13.75
CA ALA A 273 -8.40 -0.18 -12.60
C ALA A 273 -9.91 -0.11 -12.89
N LEU A 274 -10.29 0.32 -14.10
CA LEU A 274 -11.69 0.28 -14.58
C LEU A 274 -12.18 -1.16 -14.73
N ALA A 275 -11.40 -2.03 -15.38
CA ALA A 275 -11.79 -3.41 -15.69
C ALA A 275 -11.99 -4.29 -14.46
N ILE A 276 -11.26 -4.02 -13.37
CA ILE A 276 -11.46 -4.69 -12.07
C ILE A 276 -12.51 -4.01 -11.19
N GLY A 277 -13.15 -2.94 -11.67
CA GLY A 277 -14.19 -2.19 -10.93
C GLY A 277 -13.67 -1.38 -9.75
N LYS A 278 -12.35 -1.13 -9.69
CA LYS A 278 -11.72 -0.33 -8.64
C LYS A 278 -11.93 1.16 -8.91
N LEU A 279 -11.63 1.60 -10.14
CA LEU A 279 -12.02 2.90 -10.66
C LEU A 279 -13.41 2.75 -11.28
N ARG A 280 -14.37 3.60 -10.88
CA ARG A 280 -15.76 3.50 -11.36
C ARG A 280 -16.25 4.84 -11.88
N LEU A 281 -16.77 4.85 -13.10
CA LEU A 281 -17.38 6.02 -13.72
C LEU A 281 -18.90 5.95 -13.66
N ASN A 282 -19.56 7.06 -13.97
CA ASN A 282 -20.98 7.03 -14.30
C ASN A 282 -21.21 6.18 -15.56
N LYS A 283 -22.34 5.46 -15.62
CA LYS A 283 -22.68 4.57 -16.72
C LYS A 283 -22.63 5.26 -18.09
N SER A 284 -23.07 6.51 -18.19
CA SER A 284 -23.03 7.24 -19.47
C SER A 284 -21.61 7.51 -19.97
N HIS A 285 -20.64 7.63 -19.06
CA HIS A 285 -19.24 7.91 -19.40
C HIS A 285 -18.48 6.67 -19.88
N TYR A 286 -18.88 5.46 -19.48
CA TYR A 286 -18.30 4.22 -20.02
C TYR A 286 -18.56 4.10 -21.53
N LEU A 287 -19.73 4.51 -22.01
CA LEU A 287 -20.07 4.47 -23.44
C LEU A 287 -19.13 5.36 -24.27
N LEU A 288 -18.85 6.57 -23.76
CA LEU A 288 -17.92 7.51 -24.42
C LEU A 288 -16.49 6.97 -24.45
N LEU A 289 -16.04 6.38 -23.34
CA LEU A 289 -14.71 5.78 -23.26
C LEU A 289 -14.56 4.60 -24.22
N LYS A 290 -15.61 3.79 -24.38
CA LYS A 290 -15.60 2.64 -25.29
C LYS A 290 -15.41 3.08 -26.74
N ASP A 291 -16.15 4.11 -27.19
CA ASP A 291 -16.00 4.69 -28.54
C ASP A 291 -14.57 5.20 -28.80
N GLN A 292 -13.93 5.80 -27.78
CA GLN A 292 -12.54 6.24 -27.89
C GLN A 292 -11.56 5.06 -28.01
N LEU A 293 -11.76 3.99 -27.23
CA LEU A 293 -10.89 2.82 -27.24
C LEU A 293 -10.98 1.99 -28.51
N GLU A 294 -12.15 1.93 -29.15
CA GLU A 294 -12.35 1.21 -30.42
C GLU A 294 -11.48 1.78 -31.55
N LYS A 295 -11.14 3.08 -31.50
CA LYS A 295 -10.32 3.76 -32.51
C LYS A 295 -8.83 3.44 -32.43
N ILE A 296 -8.33 2.93 -31.30
CA ILE A 296 -6.88 2.70 -31.07
C ILE A 296 -6.40 1.38 -31.70
N GLY A 297 -7.28 0.39 -31.84
CA GLY A 297 -6.94 -0.90 -32.49
C GLY A 297 -5.89 -1.79 -31.79
N ASP A 298 -5.22 -1.33 -30.72
CA ASP A 298 -4.14 -2.10 -30.06
C ASP A 298 -4.68 -3.30 -29.26
N GLU A 299 -4.18 -4.50 -29.57
CA GLU A 299 -4.58 -5.76 -28.95
C GLU A 299 -4.26 -5.83 -27.45
N ARG A 300 -3.23 -5.13 -26.98
CA ARG A 300 -2.87 -5.07 -25.55
C ARG A 300 -3.90 -4.31 -24.74
N LEU A 301 -4.80 -3.56 -25.38
CA LEU A 301 -5.92 -2.90 -24.70
C LEU A 301 -7.19 -3.76 -24.72
N SER A 302 -7.22 -4.85 -25.49
CA SER A 302 -8.44 -5.66 -25.67
C SER A 302 -8.91 -6.34 -24.38
N PHE A 303 -7.98 -6.72 -23.49
CA PHE A 303 -8.26 -7.48 -22.28
C PHE A 303 -9.07 -6.68 -21.24
N THR A 304 -9.02 -5.35 -21.30
CA THR A 304 -9.80 -4.46 -20.42
C THR A 304 -11.18 -4.15 -20.99
N ARG A 305 -11.33 -4.15 -22.34
CA ARG A 305 -12.56 -3.76 -23.04
C ARG A 305 -13.78 -4.61 -22.69
N ARG A 306 -13.60 -5.93 -22.52
CA ARG A 306 -14.72 -6.86 -22.26
C ARG A 306 -15.48 -6.61 -20.94
N ARG A 307 -14.92 -5.80 -20.03
CA ARG A 307 -15.53 -5.50 -18.72
C ARG A 307 -15.85 -4.01 -18.50
N LEU A 308 -15.73 -3.17 -19.52
CA LEU A 308 -16.17 -1.77 -19.47
C LEU A 308 -17.68 -1.64 -19.73
N THR A 309 -18.49 -2.31 -18.91
CA THR A 309 -19.98 -2.34 -18.96
C THR A 309 -20.55 -2.02 -17.59
#